data_AF-A0A232FK80-F1
#
_entry.id   AF-A0A232FK80-F1
#
_cell.length_a   1.000
_cell.length_b   1.000
_cell.length_c   1.000
_cell.angle_alpha   90.00
_cell.angle_beta   90.00
_cell.angle_gamma   90.00
#
_symmetry.space_group_name_H-M   'P 1'
#
loop_
_entity.id
_entity.type
_entity.pdbx_description
1 polymer ?
#
loop_
_entity_poly.entity_id
_entity_poly.type
_entity_poly.pdbx_seq_one_letter_code
_entity_poly.pdbx_strand_id
1 'polypeptide(L)'
;MRTVMMCLALACVAMARPEGYWVQFTAKSVKSDIFIPLRANKTTSLINECGKVVTEPLGILEHTYKQGSASSDEKCTWKLHAPKNHVVNVISVLFVLEDEIKPSKDDDVKTSTISLYDGGEAEGKLLTRYFVTPQEKVGYFVQSISSGQDMVVEINYHDNKDFASQKILVNYEFLDVKKMEELLRAA
;
A
#
# COMPACT_ATOMS: atom_id res chain seq x y z
N MET A 1 33.67 67.96 45.85
CA MET A 1 34.20 66.63 45.47
C MET A 1 33.03 65.66 45.49
N ARG A 2 32.71 65.07 44.34
CA ARG A 2 31.61 64.12 44.15
C ARG A 2 32.01 62.77 44.74
N THR A 3 31.12 62.17 45.54
CA THR A 3 31.07 60.71 45.71
C THR A 3 29.62 60.29 45.59
N VAL A 4 29.36 59.44 44.60
CA VAL A 4 28.06 58.92 44.20
C VAL A 4 27.69 57.77 45.14
N MET A 5 26.47 57.77 45.67
CA MET A 5 25.88 56.61 46.31
C MET A 5 24.61 56.24 45.53
N MET A 6 24.74 55.19 44.72
CA MET A 6 23.70 54.63 43.88
C MET A 6 22.90 53.63 44.71
N CYS A 7 21.64 53.94 45.05
CA CYS A 7 20.70 52.97 45.60
C CYS A 7 19.78 52.49 44.48
N LEU A 8 19.78 51.17 44.28
CA LEU A 8 18.92 50.46 43.35
C LEU A 8 17.44 50.65 43.72
N ALA A 9 16.66 51.15 42.77
CA ALA A 9 15.21 50.95 42.77
C ALA A 9 14.89 49.81 41.80
N LEU A 10 14.36 48.71 42.33
CA LEU A 10 13.83 47.59 41.55
C LEU A 10 12.70 48.12 40.64
N ALA A 11 12.93 48.10 39.33
CA ALA A 11 11.84 48.12 38.36
C ALA A 11 11.35 46.68 38.19
N CYS A 12 10.18 46.37 38.73
CA CYS A 12 9.44 45.16 38.38
C CYS A 12 9.17 45.17 36.87
N VAL A 13 9.90 44.36 36.11
CA VAL A 13 9.51 44.04 34.73
C VAL A 13 8.39 43.02 34.85
N ALA A 14 7.14 43.48 34.73
CA ALA A 14 6.00 42.60 34.50
C ALA A 14 6.23 41.93 33.13
N MET A 15 6.70 40.69 33.14
CA MET A 15 6.77 39.88 31.94
C MET A 15 5.34 39.58 31.49
N ALA A 16 4.90 40.25 30.42
CA ALA A 16 3.68 39.88 29.71
C ALA A 16 3.83 38.42 29.26
N ARG A 17 3.02 37.51 29.81
CA ARG A 17 2.90 36.14 29.32
C ARG A 17 2.28 36.19 27.92
N PRO A 18 2.86 35.55 26.90
CA PRO A 18 2.15 35.40 25.65
C PRO A 18 0.98 34.44 25.90
N GLU A 19 -0.25 34.93 25.74
CA GLU A 19 -1.42 34.07 25.62
C GLU A 19 -1.26 33.24 24.35
N GLY A 20 -0.74 32.02 24.51
CA GLY A 20 -0.61 31.06 23.43
C GLY A 20 -2.00 30.63 22.98
N TYR A 21 -2.38 31.02 21.77
CA TYR A 21 -3.58 30.47 21.12
C TYR A 21 -3.30 29.02 20.70
N TRP A 22 -4.05 28.09 21.27
CA TRP A 22 -4.05 26.69 20.84
C TRP A 22 -4.92 26.57 19.61
N VAL A 23 -4.30 26.47 18.44
CA VAL A 23 -5.00 26.06 17.22
C VAL A 23 -5.02 24.53 17.19
N GLN A 24 -6.20 23.93 17.37
CA GLN A 24 -6.38 22.51 17.16
C GLN A 24 -6.58 22.24 15.67
N PHE A 25 -5.62 21.56 15.05
CA PHE A 25 -5.80 20.98 13.73
C PHE A 25 -6.37 19.58 13.90
N THR A 26 -7.64 19.39 13.55
CA THR A 26 -8.23 18.06 13.44
C THR A 26 -7.96 17.55 12.03
N ALA A 27 -6.96 16.68 11.87
CA ALA A 27 -6.73 15.98 10.61
C ALA A 27 -7.84 14.94 10.42
N LYS A 28 -8.79 15.21 9.53
CA LYS A 28 -9.72 14.17 9.03
C LYS A 28 -9.07 13.45 7.86
N SER A 29 -8.98 12.13 7.96
CA SER A 29 -8.54 11.29 6.84
C SER A 29 -9.60 11.30 5.75
N VAL A 30 -9.42 12.11 4.72
CA VAL A 30 -10.27 12.17 3.51
C VAL A 30 -10.33 10.80 2.79
N LYS A 31 -9.35 9.94 3.09
CA LYS A 31 -9.10 8.66 2.44
C LYS A 31 -10.24 7.65 2.58
N SER A 32 -10.79 7.43 3.78
CA SER A 32 -11.89 6.47 3.95
C SER A 32 -13.18 6.93 3.30
N ASP A 33 -13.45 8.23 3.39
CA ASP A 33 -14.74 8.81 3.08
C ASP A 33 -14.99 8.86 1.56
N ILE A 34 -13.93 8.87 0.74
CA ILE A 34 -14.03 8.82 -0.73
C ILE A 34 -14.09 7.39 -1.26
N PHE A 35 -13.30 6.46 -0.72
CA PHE A 35 -13.25 5.09 -1.27
C PHE A 35 -14.45 4.22 -0.89
N ILE A 36 -15.08 4.43 0.28
CA ILE A 36 -16.28 3.69 0.68
C ILE A 36 -17.44 3.89 -0.34
N PRO A 37 -17.81 5.12 -0.73
CA PRO A 37 -18.81 5.37 -1.78
C PRO A 37 -18.46 4.81 -3.17
N LEU A 38 -17.17 4.64 -3.48
CA LEU A 38 -16.71 4.08 -4.76
C LEU A 38 -16.83 2.55 -4.83
N ARG A 39 -16.97 1.89 -3.68
CA ARG A 39 -17.19 0.44 -3.54
C ARG A 39 -18.66 0.07 -3.42
N ALA A 40 -19.54 1.04 -3.17
CA ALA A 40 -20.96 0.79 -3.02
C ALA A 40 -21.51 -0.01 -4.22
N ASN A 41 -22.25 -1.07 -3.93
CA ASN A 41 -22.88 -1.98 -4.91
C ASN A 41 -21.91 -2.79 -5.79
N LYS A 42 -20.62 -2.85 -5.47
CA LYS A 42 -19.67 -3.75 -6.14
C LYS A 42 -19.57 -5.08 -5.40
N THR A 43 -19.57 -6.18 -6.15
CA THR A 43 -19.29 -7.52 -5.62
C THR A 43 -17.80 -7.80 -5.73
N THR A 44 -17.20 -8.33 -4.67
CA THR A 44 -15.80 -8.76 -4.68
C THR A 44 -15.66 -10.10 -5.38
N SER A 45 -14.89 -10.14 -6.46
CA SER A 45 -14.54 -11.38 -7.16
C SER A 45 -13.25 -11.99 -6.61
N LEU A 46 -13.19 -13.32 -6.49
CA LEU A 46 -11.94 -14.05 -6.22
C LEU A 46 -11.37 -14.57 -7.54
N ILE A 47 -10.11 -14.24 -7.84
CA ILE A 47 -9.45 -14.60 -9.09
C ILE A 47 -8.17 -15.37 -8.74
N ASN A 48 -8.18 -16.68 -9.01
CA ASN A 48 -7.06 -17.58 -8.73
C ASN A 48 -6.31 -18.06 -9.99
N GLU A 49 -6.84 -17.72 -11.17
CA GLU A 49 -6.25 -18.09 -12.46
C GLU A 49 -5.08 -17.18 -12.80
N CYS A 50 -3.87 -17.71 -12.76
CA CYS A 50 -2.67 -16.99 -13.17
C CYS A 50 -2.67 -16.71 -14.69
N GLY A 51 -2.14 -15.56 -15.13
CA GLY A 51 -2.08 -15.16 -16.54
C GLY A 51 -3.37 -14.52 -17.07
N LYS A 52 -4.42 -14.48 -16.26
CA LYS A 52 -5.74 -13.94 -16.66
C LYS A 52 -5.71 -12.42 -16.87
N VAL A 53 -6.46 -11.97 -17.88
CA VAL A 53 -6.89 -10.57 -18.01
C VAL A 53 -8.13 -10.37 -17.16
N VAL A 54 -8.03 -9.48 -16.18
CA VAL A 54 -9.04 -9.24 -15.15
C VAL A 54 -9.80 -7.97 -15.50
N THR A 55 -11.13 -8.10 -15.61
CA THR A 55 -12.02 -6.98 -15.94
C THR A 55 -13.09 -6.75 -14.88
N GLU A 56 -13.11 -7.60 -13.84
CA GLU A 56 -13.97 -7.50 -12.68
C GLU A 56 -13.61 -6.24 -11.85
N PRO A 57 -14.57 -5.38 -11.50
CA PRO A 57 -14.30 -4.02 -10.99
C PRO A 57 -13.80 -3.93 -9.54
N LEU A 58 -13.87 -5.03 -8.80
CA LEU A 58 -13.42 -5.17 -7.41
C LEU A 58 -13.10 -6.63 -7.19
N GLY A 59 -11.94 -6.93 -6.61
CA GLY A 59 -11.58 -8.31 -6.39
C GLY A 59 -10.32 -8.55 -5.58
N ILE A 60 -10.05 -9.83 -5.40
CA ILE A 60 -8.88 -10.39 -4.75
C ILE A 60 -8.20 -11.30 -5.75
N LEU A 61 -6.96 -10.97 -6.13
CA LEU A 61 -6.10 -11.87 -6.87
C LEU A 61 -5.45 -12.81 -5.86
N GLU A 62 -5.57 -14.11 -6.06
CA GLU A 62 -5.02 -15.13 -5.18
C GLU A 62 -4.10 -16.05 -5.98
N HIS A 63 -2.91 -16.32 -5.46
CA HIS A 63 -2.08 -17.39 -5.98
C HIS A 63 -1.34 -18.08 -4.84
N THR A 64 -1.16 -19.40 -4.96
CA THR A 64 -0.45 -20.21 -3.98
C THR A 64 0.68 -20.95 -4.67
N TYR A 65 1.89 -20.71 -4.20
CA TYR A 65 3.07 -21.49 -4.53
C TYR A 65 3.28 -22.58 -3.49
N LYS A 66 3.65 -23.79 -3.94
CA LYS A 66 4.05 -24.89 -3.06
C LYS A 66 5.51 -25.19 -3.29
N GLN A 67 6.24 -25.42 -2.20
CA GLN A 67 7.64 -25.78 -2.28
C GLN A 67 7.84 -26.98 -3.23
N GLY A 68 8.80 -26.88 -4.15
CA GLY A 68 9.13 -27.95 -5.09
C GLY A 68 8.10 -28.18 -6.21
N SER A 69 7.06 -27.34 -6.37
CA SER A 69 6.10 -27.46 -7.49
C SER A 69 6.65 -26.97 -8.83
N ALA A 70 7.76 -26.24 -8.83
CA ALA A 70 8.40 -25.72 -10.04
C ALA A 70 9.94 -25.68 -9.90
N SER A 71 10.66 -25.64 -11.03
CA SER A 71 12.07 -25.23 -11.07
C SER A 71 12.17 -23.81 -10.49
N SER A 72 13.15 -23.55 -9.63
CA SER A 72 13.39 -22.27 -8.94
C SER A 72 12.87 -21.03 -9.72
N ASP A 73 11.98 -20.27 -9.07
CA ASP A 73 11.38 -19.00 -9.52
C ASP A 73 10.11 -19.10 -10.40
N GLU A 74 8.99 -19.49 -9.77
CA GLU A 74 7.67 -19.47 -10.40
C GLU A 74 7.15 -18.03 -10.52
N LYS A 75 6.80 -17.63 -11.74
CA LYS A 75 6.29 -16.30 -12.05
C LYS A 75 4.80 -16.36 -12.33
N CYS A 76 4.03 -15.52 -11.63
CA CYS A 76 2.62 -15.30 -11.93
C CYS A 76 2.34 -13.85 -12.33
N THR A 77 1.45 -13.64 -13.28
CA THR A 77 1.11 -12.29 -13.77
C THR A 77 -0.39 -12.17 -14.02
N TRP A 78 -0.99 -11.08 -13.56
CA TRP A 78 -2.34 -10.67 -13.94
C TRP A 78 -2.31 -9.32 -14.63
N LYS A 79 -3.17 -9.16 -15.63
CA LYS A 79 -3.38 -7.88 -16.30
C LYS A 79 -4.73 -7.34 -15.89
N LEU A 80 -4.74 -6.29 -15.07
CA LEU A 80 -5.95 -5.59 -14.67
C LEU A 80 -6.30 -4.57 -15.75
N HIS A 81 -7.48 -4.71 -16.35
CA HIS A 81 -7.98 -3.82 -17.40
C HIS A 81 -9.29 -3.16 -16.94
N ALA A 82 -9.17 -1.91 -16.49
CA ALA A 82 -10.30 -1.12 -16.06
C ALA A 82 -11.12 -0.61 -17.27
N PRO A 83 -12.44 -0.41 -17.11
CA PRO A 83 -13.25 0.19 -18.17
C PRO A 83 -12.84 1.63 -18.43
N LYS A 84 -13.36 2.20 -19.52
CA LYS A 84 -13.06 3.60 -19.90
C LYS A 84 -13.37 4.56 -18.73
N ASN A 85 -12.53 5.59 -18.58
CA ASN A 85 -12.58 6.59 -17.51
C ASN A 85 -12.38 6.01 -16.09
N HIS A 86 -11.80 4.82 -15.98
CA HIS A 86 -11.39 4.25 -14.70
C HIS A 86 -9.89 4.07 -14.65
N VAL A 87 -9.36 4.10 -13.43
CA VAL A 87 -7.99 3.70 -13.11
C VAL A 87 -8.02 2.47 -12.20
N VAL A 88 -6.94 1.71 -12.21
CA VAL A 88 -6.75 0.58 -11.32
C VAL A 88 -6.11 1.06 -10.02
N ASN A 89 -6.66 0.64 -8.89
CA ASN A 89 -6.09 0.85 -7.57
C ASN A 89 -5.85 -0.49 -6.90
N VAL A 90 -4.58 -0.85 -6.69
CA VAL A 90 -4.24 -1.92 -5.75
C VAL A 90 -4.30 -1.30 -4.34
N ILE A 91 -5.07 -1.93 -3.45
CA ILE A 91 -5.42 -1.45 -2.09
C ILE A 91 -4.50 -2.05 -1.03
N SER A 92 -4.18 -3.32 -1.18
CA SER A 92 -3.32 -4.03 -0.26
C SER A 92 -2.76 -5.28 -0.89
N VAL A 93 -1.61 -5.68 -0.38
CA VAL A 93 -0.93 -6.92 -0.75
C VAL A 93 -0.68 -7.68 0.54
N LEU A 94 -1.21 -8.89 0.65
CA LEU A 94 -1.06 -9.76 1.80
C LEU A 94 -0.29 -11.00 1.40
N PHE A 95 0.62 -11.39 2.28
CA PHE A 95 1.38 -12.61 2.16
C PHE A 95 1.05 -13.54 3.32
N VAL A 96 0.71 -14.78 2.99
CA VAL A 96 0.32 -15.82 3.94
C VAL A 96 1.32 -16.96 3.80
N LEU A 97 2.19 -17.07 4.80
CA LEU A 97 3.17 -18.14 4.95
C LEU A 97 2.55 -19.24 5.79
N GLU A 98 2.37 -20.42 5.19
CA GLU A 98 1.77 -21.58 5.84
C GLU A 98 2.82 -22.70 5.94
N ASP A 99 2.65 -23.57 6.95
CA ASP A 99 3.44 -24.78 7.15
C ASP A 99 4.96 -24.54 7.29
N GLU A 100 5.35 -23.87 8.39
CA GLU A 100 6.75 -23.71 8.78
C GLU A 100 7.45 -25.09 8.91
N ILE A 101 8.51 -25.30 8.13
CA ILE A 101 9.29 -26.56 8.13
C ILE A 101 10.47 -26.44 9.10
N LYS A 102 11.41 -25.51 8.82
CA LYS A 102 12.60 -25.22 9.63
C LYS A 102 13.09 -23.80 9.33
N PRO A 103 12.60 -22.76 10.02
CA PRO A 103 13.02 -21.38 9.74
C PRO A 103 14.54 -21.23 9.88
N SER A 104 15.20 -20.80 8.80
CA SER A 104 16.62 -20.49 8.82
C SER A 104 16.88 -19.29 9.75
N LYS A 105 18.03 -19.31 10.45
CA LYS A 105 18.48 -18.20 11.31
C LYS A 105 19.32 -17.17 10.56
N ASP A 106 19.62 -17.43 9.28
CA ASP A 106 20.38 -16.54 8.42
C ASP A 106 19.43 -15.62 7.66
N ASP A 107 19.70 -14.31 7.73
CA ASP A 107 18.99 -13.22 7.05
C ASP A 107 19.15 -13.24 5.51
N ASP A 108 19.80 -14.25 4.94
CA ASP A 108 20.00 -14.42 3.49
C ASP A 108 18.73 -14.93 2.78
N VAL A 109 17.57 -14.54 3.31
CA VAL A 109 16.27 -14.92 2.79
C VAL A 109 16.06 -14.18 1.48
N LYS A 110 16.32 -14.89 0.38
CA LYS A 110 15.77 -14.52 -0.91
C LYS A 110 14.25 -14.46 -0.78
N THR A 111 13.72 -13.26 -0.96
CA THR A 111 12.31 -12.93 -0.74
C THR A 111 11.51 -13.06 -2.02
N SER A 112 10.29 -13.61 -1.93
CA SER A 112 9.30 -13.45 -2.99
C SER A 112 9.04 -11.96 -3.23
N THR A 113 8.76 -11.59 -4.48
CA THR A 113 8.54 -10.19 -4.85
C THR A 113 7.21 -10.00 -5.54
N ILE A 114 6.62 -8.82 -5.34
CA ILE A 114 5.38 -8.40 -5.96
C ILE A 114 5.63 -7.06 -6.61
N SER A 115 5.55 -7.01 -7.93
CA SER A 115 5.78 -5.82 -8.74
C SER A 115 4.48 -5.33 -9.34
N LEU A 116 4.24 -4.03 -9.24
CA LEU A 116 3.10 -3.36 -9.88
C LEU A 116 3.62 -2.46 -10.99
N TYR A 117 3.16 -2.67 -12.22
CA TYR A 117 3.55 -1.87 -13.38
C TYR A 117 2.36 -1.05 -13.90
N ASP A 118 2.62 0.21 -14.20
CA ASP A 118 1.69 1.15 -14.82
C ASP A 118 1.56 0.85 -16.33
N GLY A 119 0.36 0.49 -16.79
CA GLY A 119 0.11 0.07 -18.18
C GLY A 119 -0.18 -1.44 -18.33
N GLY A 120 -0.28 -1.91 -19.58
CA GLY A 120 -0.71 -3.27 -19.94
C GLY A 120 0.40 -4.31 -20.12
N GLU A 121 1.66 -3.94 -19.86
CA GLU A 121 2.84 -4.77 -20.06
C GLU A 121 3.68 -4.87 -18.78
N ALA A 122 4.09 -6.10 -18.44
CA ALA A 122 5.13 -6.33 -17.44
C ALA A 122 6.45 -5.76 -17.99
N GLU A 123 7.31 -5.24 -17.11
CA GLU A 123 8.53 -4.48 -17.48
C GLU A 123 8.26 -3.08 -18.09
N GLY A 124 7.00 -2.65 -18.09
CA GLY A 124 6.64 -1.25 -18.30
C GLY A 124 7.10 -0.37 -17.13
N LYS A 125 6.42 0.75 -16.92
CA LYS A 125 6.77 1.68 -15.83
C LYS A 125 6.45 1.05 -14.47
N LEU A 126 7.47 0.61 -13.75
CA LEU A 126 7.34 0.09 -12.38
C LEU A 126 6.79 1.18 -11.46
N LEU A 127 5.62 0.95 -10.86
CA LEU A 127 5.05 1.82 -9.82
C LEU A 127 5.74 1.55 -8.48
N THR A 128 5.86 0.27 -8.14
CA THR A 128 6.38 -0.17 -6.84
C THR A 128 6.73 -1.65 -6.87
N ARG A 129 7.63 -2.05 -5.97
CA ARG A 129 7.99 -3.44 -5.73
C ARG A 129 8.00 -3.71 -4.23
N TYR A 130 7.32 -4.78 -3.83
CA TYR A 130 7.31 -5.29 -2.47
C TYR A 130 8.21 -6.52 -2.38
N PHE A 131 8.98 -6.57 -1.32
CA PHE A 131 9.74 -7.74 -0.92
C PHE A 131 9.05 -8.35 0.28
N VAL A 132 9.13 -9.67 0.35
CA VAL A 132 8.43 -10.44 1.35
C VAL A 132 9.43 -11.18 2.21
N THR A 133 9.56 -10.77 3.48
CA THR A 133 10.44 -11.47 4.42
C THR A 133 9.64 -12.52 5.22
N PRO A 134 10.26 -13.66 5.59
CA PRO A 134 9.66 -14.67 6.47
C PRO A 134 9.13 -14.14 7.80
N GLN A 135 9.73 -13.06 8.27
CA GLN A 135 9.48 -12.47 9.58
C GLN A 135 8.29 -11.51 9.54
N GLU A 136 7.93 -11.00 8.35
CA GLU A 136 6.81 -10.09 8.14
C GLU A 136 5.56 -10.88 7.76
N LYS A 137 4.86 -11.42 8.76
CA LYS A 137 3.50 -11.97 8.62
C LYS A 137 2.43 -10.88 8.39
N VAL A 138 2.79 -9.75 7.80
CA VAL A 138 1.97 -8.53 7.78
C VAL A 138 1.65 -8.12 6.34
N GLY A 139 0.37 -7.89 6.06
CA GLY A 139 -0.07 -7.32 4.79
C GLY A 139 0.31 -5.84 4.68
N TYR A 140 0.82 -5.47 3.51
CA TYR A 140 1.12 -4.08 3.19
C TYR A 140 -0.13 -3.40 2.66
N PHE A 141 -0.52 -2.27 3.25
CA PHE A 141 -1.41 -1.33 2.57
C PHE A 141 -0.62 -0.63 1.49
N VAL A 142 -0.92 -1.03 0.27
CA VAL A 142 -0.30 -0.51 -0.94
C VAL A 142 -1.33 0.38 -1.55
N GLN A 143 -1.06 1.67 -1.74
CA GLN A 143 -1.90 2.48 -2.59
C GLN A 143 -1.13 2.81 -3.84
N SER A 144 -1.32 1.96 -4.84
CA SER A 144 -0.76 2.13 -6.16
C SER A 144 -1.90 2.30 -7.14
N ILE A 145 -2.06 3.52 -7.61
CA ILE A 145 -3.07 3.90 -8.60
C ILE A 145 -2.37 4.01 -9.95
N SER A 146 -2.89 3.33 -10.97
CA SER A 146 -2.39 3.45 -12.34
C SER A 146 -2.67 4.83 -12.92
N SER A 147 -1.87 5.23 -13.91
CA SER A 147 -2.09 6.47 -14.68
C SER A 147 -3.24 6.36 -15.69
N GLY A 148 -3.65 5.13 -16.02
CA GLY A 148 -4.68 4.83 -17.01
C GLY A 148 -5.47 3.57 -16.69
N GLN A 149 -6.04 2.95 -17.71
CA GLN A 149 -6.94 1.79 -17.57
C GLN A 149 -6.21 0.50 -17.14
N ASP A 150 -4.91 0.42 -17.39
CA ASP A 150 -4.16 -0.83 -17.27
C ASP A 150 -3.18 -0.80 -16.11
N MET A 151 -3.08 -1.93 -15.43
CA MET A 151 -2.01 -2.24 -14.49
C MET A 151 -1.64 -3.71 -14.60
N VAL A 152 -0.35 -4.01 -14.50
CA VAL A 152 0.13 -5.38 -14.38
C VAL A 152 0.55 -5.67 -12.95
N VAL A 153 0.03 -6.76 -12.39
CA VAL A 153 0.44 -7.33 -11.11
C VAL A 153 1.29 -8.55 -11.39
N GLU A 154 2.54 -8.53 -10.97
CA GLU A 154 3.49 -9.62 -11.17
C GLU A 154 3.99 -10.13 -9.83
N ILE A 155 3.88 -11.44 -9.63
CA ILE A 155 4.47 -12.15 -8.51
C ILE A 155 5.64 -12.97 -9.04
N ASN A 156 6.78 -12.86 -8.37
CA ASN A 156 7.88 -13.77 -8.55
C ASN A 156 8.14 -14.50 -7.22
N TYR A 157 7.81 -15.78 -7.17
CA TYR A 157 7.99 -16.60 -5.99
C TYR A 157 9.44 -17.03 -5.87
N HIS A 158 10.01 -16.81 -4.71
CA HIS A 158 11.27 -17.45 -4.38
C HIS A 158 11.02 -18.78 -3.67
N ASP A 159 11.69 -19.85 -4.09
CA ASP A 159 11.60 -21.15 -3.42
C ASP A 159 12.31 -21.09 -2.05
N ASN A 160 11.53 -20.79 -1.01
CA ASN A 160 12.01 -20.74 0.36
C ASN A 160 11.91 -22.13 1.01
N LYS A 161 13.00 -22.58 1.64
CA LYS A 161 13.04 -23.86 2.38
C LYS A 161 12.33 -23.85 3.72
N ASP A 162 11.98 -22.66 4.21
CA ASP A 162 11.44 -22.47 5.55
C ASP A 162 9.93 -22.73 5.63
N PHE A 163 9.21 -22.69 4.50
CA PHE A 163 7.75 -22.85 4.43
C PHE A 163 7.34 -23.80 3.30
N ALA A 164 6.35 -24.66 3.56
CA ALA A 164 5.85 -25.59 2.53
C ALA A 164 4.95 -24.89 1.49
N SER A 165 4.31 -23.77 1.85
CA SER A 165 3.53 -22.98 0.91
C SER A 165 3.56 -21.47 1.18
N GLN A 166 3.40 -20.72 0.08
CA GLN A 166 3.39 -19.27 0.06
C GLN A 166 2.15 -18.82 -0.71
N LYS A 167 1.22 -18.14 -0.04
CA LYS A 167 0.00 -17.63 -0.64
C LYS A 167 0.00 -16.11 -0.65
N ILE A 168 -0.36 -15.53 -1.80
CA ILE A 168 -0.41 -14.08 -1.99
C ILE A 168 -1.82 -13.66 -2.32
N LEU A 169 -2.31 -12.64 -1.62
CA LEU A 169 -3.59 -12.00 -1.88
C LEU A 169 -3.37 -10.53 -2.26
N VAL A 170 -3.88 -10.11 -3.41
CA VAL A 170 -3.83 -8.71 -3.85
C VAL A 170 -5.26 -8.18 -3.97
N ASN A 171 -5.63 -7.27 -3.07
CA ASN A 171 -6.92 -6.59 -3.12
C ASN A 171 -6.82 -5.41 -4.08
N TYR A 172 -7.74 -5.31 -5.02
CA TYR A 172 -7.77 -4.24 -6.01
C TYR A 172 -9.18 -3.75 -6.29
N GLU A 173 -9.29 -2.54 -6.83
CA GLU A 173 -10.54 -1.97 -7.32
C GLU A 173 -10.32 -1.08 -8.53
N PHE A 174 -11.35 -0.91 -9.34
CA PHE A 174 -11.39 0.10 -10.39
C PHE A 174 -12.11 1.34 -9.90
N LEU A 175 -11.45 2.49 -10.03
CA LEU A 175 -11.93 3.77 -9.54
C LEU A 175 -12.41 4.63 -10.71
N ASP A 176 -13.65 5.09 -10.64
CA ASP A 176 -14.19 6.06 -11.60
C ASP A 176 -13.54 7.42 -11.35
N VAL A 177 -12.80 7.92 -12.34
CA VAL A 177 -12.04 9.18 -12.23
C VAL A 177 -12.97 10.38 -12.03
N LYS A 178 -14.10 10.42 -12.74
CA LYS A 178 -15.04 11.54 -12.63
C LYS A 178 -15.72 11.54 -11.27
N LYS A 179 -16.18 10.37 -10.81
CA LYS A 179 -16.82 10.25 -9.50
C LYS A 179 -15.83 10.58 -8.37
N MET A 180 -14.55 10.20 -8.51
CA MET A 180 -13.51 10.63 -7.58
C MET A 180 -13.35 12.16 -7.54
N GLU A 181 -13.28 12.82 -8.70
CA GLU A 181 -13.18 14.28 -8.77
C GLU A 181 -14.40 14.98 -8.16
N GLU A 182 -15.61 14.46 -8.39
CA GLU A 182 -16.84 14.98 -7.80
C GLU A 182 -16.83 14.89 -6.27
N LEU A 183 -16.43 13.73 -5.72
CA LEU A 183 -16.32 13.53 -4.27
C LEU A 183 -15.23 14.41 -3.64
N LEU A 184 -14.10 14.59 -4.33
CA LEU A 184 -13.02 15.47 -3.88
C LEU A 184 -13.45 16.94 -3.83
N ARG A 185 -14.32 17.41 -4.74
CA ARG A 185 -14.84 18.78 -4.74
C ARG A 185 -15.90 19.02 -3.66
N ALA A 186 -16.53 17.96 -3.17
CA ALA A 186 -17.58 18.02 -2.17
C ALA A 186 -17.05 17.91 -0.72
N ALA A 187 -15.77 17.56 -0.54
CA ALA A 187 -15.08 17.42 0.74
C ALA A 187 -14.40 18.73 1.16
#